data_AF-A0A936XJ21-F1
#
_entry.id   AF-A0A936XJ21-F1
#
_cell.length_a   1.000
_cell.length_b   1.000
_cell.length_c   1.000
_cell.angle_alpha   90.00
_cell.angle_beta   90.00
_cell.angle_gamma   90.00
#
_symmetry.space_group_name_H-M   'P 1'
#
loop_
_entity.id
_entity.type
_entity.pdbx_description
1 polymer ?
#
loop_
_entity_poly.entity_id
_entity_poly.type
_entity_poly.pdbx_seq_one_letter_code
_entity_poly.pdbx_strand_id
1 'polypeptide(L)'
;MERNNKSSSHAVYNIKLHIVFVTKYRRKTLTPELLDYLKDAFADCFTAWRCTLVDFGGEPDHVHLLADIHPALDISVLINNLKTASARRTRNRFAEHLATFYKKPLFWHRAYFVGSVGGATLETVRAYVDAQGTEEHARKAVAKTKAKSKPPA
;
A
#
# COMPACT_ATOMS: atom_id res chain seq x y z
N MET A 1 15.17 -13.78 -12.81
CA MET A 1 14.62 -12.79 -11.85
C MET A 1 13.35 -12.22 -12.46
N GLU A 2 12.19 -12.49 -11.86
CA GLU A 2 10.91 -11.98 -12.36
C GLU A 2 10.91 -10.45 -12.37
N ARG A 3 10.50 -9.86 -13.50
CA ARG A 3 10.30 -8.41 -13.63
C ARG A 3 9.06 -8.02 -12.83
N ASN A 4 9.23 -7.71 -11.56
CA ASN A 4 8.15 -7.37 -10.61
C ASN A 4 7.63 -5.92 -10.72
N ASN A 5 7.99 -5.17 -11.77
CA ASN A 5 7.61 -3.77 -11.90
C ASN A 5 6.36 -3.61 -12.77
N LYS A 6 5.39 -2.84 -12.27
CA LYS A 6 4.18 -2.43 -13.00
C LYS A 6 4.44 -1.10 -13.72
N SER A 7 3.77 -0.89 -14.84
CA SER A 7 3.85 0.37 -15.60
C SER A 7 2.49 1.04 -15.75
N SER A 8 2.45 2.36 -15.61
CA SER A 8 1.37 3.25 -16.06
C SER A 8 1.91 4.21 -17.14
N SER A 9 1.06 5.07 -17.70
CA SER A 9 1.42 5.98 -18.80
C SER A 9 2.69 6.81 -18.57
N HIS A 10 3.01 7.13 -17.30
CA HIS A 10 4.17 7.96 -16.94
C HIS A 10 4.97 7.43 -15.74
N ALA A 11 4.74 6.19 -15.30
CA ALA A 11 5.43 5.65 -14.12
C ALA A 11 5.69 4.15 -14.24
N VAL A 12 6.87 3.72 -13.79
CA VAL A 12 7.19 2.31 -13.52
C VAL A 12 7.40 2.17 -12.02
N TYR A 13 6.68 1.27 -11.37
CA TYR A 13 6.65 1.17 -9.92
C TYR A 13 6.45 -0.27 -9.43
N ASN A 14 6.92 -0.51 -8.21
CA ASN A 14 6.67 -1.73 -7.45
C ASN A 14 6.63 -1.32 -5.97
N ILE A 15 5.43 -1.06 -5.47
CA ILE A 15 5.24 -0.54 -4.12
C ILE A 15 4.37 -1.55 -3.39
N LYS A 16 5.01 -2.32 -2.51
CA LYS A 16 4.29 -3.18 -1.57
C LYS A 16 4.37 -2.61 -0.17
N LEU A 17 3.26 -2.67 0.55
CA LEU A 17 3.14 -2.22 1.92
C LEU A 17 2.71 -3.38 2.81
N HIS A 18 3.37 -3.50 3.97
CA HIS A 18 2.89 -4.27 5.10
C HIS A 18 2.11 -3.35 6.02
N ILE A 19 0.84 -3.68 6.22
CA ILE A 19 -0.09 -2.89 7.03
C ILE A 19 -0.54 -3.76 8.19
N VAL A 20 -0.60 -3.18 9.40
CA VAL A 20 -1.14 -3.88 10.57
C VAL A 20 -2.24 -3.07 11.23
N PHE A 21 -3.38 -3.72 11.43
CA PHE A 21 -4.48 -3.18 12.24
C PHE A 21 -4.68 -4.02 13.49
N VAL A 22 -4.82 -3.35 14.62
CA VAL A 22 -4.99 -3.97 15.93
C VAL A 22 -6.40 -3.65 16.43
N THR A 23 -7.08 -4.63 17.03
CA THR A 23 -8.40 -4.41 17.63
C THR A 23 -8.33 -3.41 18.77
N LYS A 24 -9.46 -2.75 19.05
CA LYS A 24 -9.54 -1.76 20.11
C LYS A 24 -9.27 -2.45 21.45
N TYR A 25 -8.32 -1.91 22.21
CA TYR A 25 -7.83 -2.46 23.48
C TYR A 25 -7.20 -3.87 23.37
N ARG A 26 -6.76 -4.28 22.16
CA ARG A 26 -6.20 -5.62 21.89
C ARG A 26 -7.10 -6.76 22.36
N ARG A 27 -8.42 -6.56 22.29
CA ARG A 27 -9.38 -7.61 22.63
C ARG A 27 -9.30 -8.70 21.57
N LYS A 28 -9.32 -9.97 22.01
CA LYS A 28 -9.27 -11.14 21.14
C LYS A 28 -10.61 -11.39 20.46
N THR A 29 -11.04 -10.46 19.61
CA THR A 29 -12.38 -10.49 18.97
C THR A 29 -12.37 -11.20 17.63
N LEU A 30 -11.21 -11.44 17.02
CA LEU A 30 -11.08 -11.96 15.67
C LEU A 30 -11.15 -13.50 15.70
N THR A 31 -12.32 -14.04 15.41
CA THR A 31 -12.53 -15.48 15.19
C THR A 31 -12.10 -15.87 13.78
N PRO A 32 -11.85 -17.16 13.49
CA PRO A 32 -11.52 -17.61 12.14
C PRO A 32 -12.54 -17.15 11.08
N GLU A 33 -13.84 -17.29 11.36
CA GLU A 33 -14.91 -16.83 10.47
C GLU A 33 -14.85 -15.30 10.20
N LEU A 34 -14.55 -14.51 11.24
CA LEU A 34 -14.44 -13.06 11.12
C LEU A 34 -13.18 -12.66 10.36
N LEU A 35 -12.08 -13.40 10.51
CA LEU A 35 -10.85 -13.21 9.75
C LEU A 35 -11.06 -13.50 8.25
N ASP A 36 -11.76 -14.59 7.92
CA ASP A 36 -12.11 -14.92 6.53
C ASP A 36 -12.99 -13.82 5.92
N TYR A 37 -14.00 -13.36 6.65
CA TYR A 37 -14.83 -12.23 6.20
C TYR A 37 -14.02 -10.93 6.00
N LEU A 38 -13.08 -10.65 6.90
CA LEU A 38 -12.22 -9.47 6.79
C LEU A 38 -11.31 -9.54 5.56
N LYS A 39 -10.76 -10.72 5.25
CA LYS A 39 -9.94 -10.93 4.06
C LYS A 39 -10.67 -10.49 2.80
N ASP A 40 -11.92 -10.96 2.63
CA ASP A 40 -12.76 -10.59 1.49
C ASP A 40 -13.11 -9.10 1.50
N ALA A 41 -13.48 -8.56 2.67
CA ALA A 41 -13.79 -7.15 2.81
C ALA A 41 -12.59 -6.25 2.46
N PHE A 42 -11.37 -6.65 2.81
CA PHE A 42 -10.17 -5.91 2.44
C PHE A 42 -9.85 -6.07 0.96
N ALA A 43 -9.98 -7.27 0.39
CA ALA A 43 -9.79 -7.50 -1.04
C ALA A 43 -10.70 -6.62 -1.91
N ASP A 44 -11.99 -6.52 -1.54
CA ASP A 44 -12.94 -5.61 -2.17
C ASP A 44 -12.50 -4.15 -2.09
N CYS A 45 -12.08 -3.72 -0.89
CA CYS A 45 -11.66 -2.34 -0.67
C CYS A 45 -10.41 -2.04 -1.52
N PHE A 46 -9.39 -2.89 -1.51
CA PHE A 46 -8.20 -2.68 -2.33
C PHE A 46 -8.54 -2.62 -3.82
N THR A 47 -9.43 -3.49 -4.29
CA THR A 47 -9.88 -3.50 -5.70
C THR A 47 -10.53 -2.16 -6.08
N ALA A 48 -11.40 -1.61 -5.23
CA ALA A 48 -12.03 -0.30 -5.46
C ALA A 48 -10.99 0.85 -5.53
N TRP A 49 -9.86 0.70 -4.86
CA TRP A 49 -8.73 1.64 -4.87
C TRP A 49 -7.68 1.32 -5.95
N ARG A 50 -7.97 0.40 -6.89
CA ARG A 50 -7.03 -0.07 -7.92
C ARG A 50 -5.72 -0.62 -7.34
N CYS A 51 -5.81 -1.19 -6.15
CA CYS A 51 -4.75 -1.87 -5.44
C CYS A 51 -5.04 -3.37 -5.39
N THR A 52 -4.06 -4.16 -4.98
CA THR A 52 -4.21 -5.61 -4.84
C THR A 52 -3.83 -6.05 -3.44
N LEU A 53 -4.71 -6.80 -2.78
CA LEU A 53 -4.34 -7.55 -1.58
C LEU A 53 -3.53 -8.77 -2.02
N VAL A 54 -2.23 -8.76 -1.69
CA VAL A 54 -1.29 -9.84 -2.05
C VAL A 54 -1.40 -10.99 -1.05
N ASP A 55 -1.42 -10.66 0.24
CA ASP A 55 -1.53 -11.65 1.30
C ASP A 55 -2.24 -11.07 2.53
N PHE A 56 -2.84 -11.96 3.31
CA PHE A 56 -3.60 -11.63 4.51
C PHE A 56 -3.38 -12.69 5.58
N GLY A 57 -2.97 -12.25 6.77
CA GLY A 57 -2.85 -13.07 7.96
C GLY A 57 -3.48 -12.37 9.15
N GLY A 58 -3.91 -13.13 10.15
CA GLY A 58 -4.53 -12.55 11.34
C GLY A 58 -4.36 -13.43 12.56
N GLU A 59 -4.27 -12.76 13.69
CA GLU A 59 -4.24 -13.28 15.05
C GLU A 59 -5.53 -12.82 15.77
N PRO A 60 -5.86 -13.36 16.95
CA PRO A 60 -7.12 -13.01 17.61
C PRO A 60 -7.32 -11.51 17.91
N ASP A 61 -6.25 -10.71 17.99
CA ASP A 61 -6.29 -9.28 18.31
C ASP A 61 -5.73 -8.34 17.23
N HIS A 62 -5.21 -8.85 16.10
CA HIS A 62 -4.69 -8.01 15.01
C HIS A 62 -4.66 -8.73 13.65
N VAL A 63 -4.57 -7.95 12.58
CA VAL A 63 -4.45 -8.43 11.20
C VAL A 63 -3.26 -7.81 10.49
N HIS A 64 -2.60 -8.59 9.65
CA HIS A 64 -1.53 -8.22 8.74
C HIS A 64 -2.03 -8.27 7.31
N LEU A 65 -1.76 -7.21 6.55
CA LEU A 65 -2.08 -7.12 5.14
C LEU A 65 -0.79 -6.83 4.37
N LEU A 66 -0.53 -7.62 3.33
CA LEU A 66 0.46 -7.30 2.32
C LEU A 66 -0.29 -6.77 1.10
N ALA A 67 -0.08 -5.51 0.74
CA ALA A 67 -0.80 -4.87 -0.35
C ALA A 67 0.17 -4.30 -1.39
N ASP A 68 -0.21 -4.41 -2.66
CA ASP A 68 0.45 -3.77 -3.79
C ASP A 68 -0.38 -2.56 -4.21
N ILE A 69 0.23 -1.37 -4.19
CA ILE A 69 -0.47 -0.09 -4.30
C ILE A 69 0.04 0.78 -5.46
N HIS A 70 -0.85 1.64 -5.97
CA HIS A 70 -0.52 2.61 -6.99
C HIS A 70 0.22 3.83 -6.38
N PRO A 71 1.27 4.38 -7.01
CA PRO A 71 2.12 5.45 -6.46
C PRO A 71 1.39 6.78 -6.24
N ALA A 72 0.30 7.02 -6.97
CA ALA A 72 -0.51 8.24 -6.83
C ALA A 72 -1.43 8.25 -5.60
N LEU A 73 -1.43 7.20 -4.79
CA LEU A 73 -2.31 7.09 -3.63
C LEU A 73 -1.70 7.72 -2.39
N ASP A 74 -2.53 8.47 -1.66
CA ASP A 74 -2.21 8.88 -0.29
C ASP A 74 -2.44 7.69 0.66
N ILE A 75 -1.35 7.20 1.24
CA ILE A 75 -1.36 6.07 2.18
C ILE A 75 -2.28 6.35 3.37
N SER A 76 -2.29 7.57 3.91
CA SER A 76 -3.10 7.92 5.08
C SER A 76 -4.60 7.83 4.77
N VAL A 77 -5.00 8.27 3.57
CA VAL A 77 -6.38 8.21 3.08
C VAL A 77 -6.80 6.76 2.84
N LEU A 78 -5.93 5.97 2.20
CA LEU A 78 -6.16 4.54 1.97
C LEU A 78 -6.39 3.80 3.29
N ILE A 79 -5.49 4.00 4.27
CA ILE A 79 -5.60 3.38 5.60
C ILE A 79 -6.90 3.77 6.30
N ASN A 80 -7.27 5.05 6.27
CA ASN A 80 -8.50 5.51 6.89
C ASN A 80 -9.73 4.85 6.25
N ASN A 81 -9.74 4.73 4.92
CA ASN A 81 -10.81 4.07 4.19
C ASN A 81 -10.91 2.58 4.56
N LEU A 82 -9.78 1.85 4.51
CA LEU A 82 -9.72 0.43 4.87
C LEU A 82 -10.25 0.19 6.29
N LYS A 83 -9.79 0.95 7.28
CA LYS A 83 -10.23 0.80 8.68
C LYS A 83 -11.71 1.13 8.84
N THR A 84 -12.19 2.20 8.23
CA THR A 84 -13.58 2.64 8.38
C THR A 84 -14.54 1.68 7.70
N ALA A 85 -14.23 1.26 6.47
CA ALA A 85 -15.05 0.33 5.70
C ALA A 85 -15.11 -1.05 6.37
N SER A 86 -13.95 -1.62 6.72
CA SER A 86 -13.88 -2.93 7.40
C SER A 86 -14.55 -2.90 8.77
N ALA A 87 -14.35 -1.85 9.58
CA ALA A 87 -15.02 -1.73 10.88
C ALA A 87 -16.54 -1.63 10.75
N ARG A 88 -17.05 -0.90 9.76
CA ARG A 88 -18.50 -0.80 9.52
C ARG A 88 -19.08 -2.14 9.08
N ARG A 89 -18.46 -2.77 8.08
CA ARG A 89 -18.86 -4.10 7.56
C ARG A 89 -18.89 -5.15 8.67
N THR A 90 -17.83 -5.22 9.46
CA THR A 90 -17.69 -6.19 10.56
C THR A 90 -18.69 -5.94 11.68
N ARG A 91 -18.91 -4.68 12.08
CA ARG A 91 -19.94 -4.34 13.08
C ARG A 91 -21.35 -4.67 12.63
N ASN A 92 -21.65 -4.56 11.34
CA ASN A 92 -22.97 -4.90 10.82
C ASN A 92 -23.16 -6.43 10.76
N ARG A 93 -22.13 -7.18 10.35
CA ARG A 93 -22.23 -8.63 10.16
C ARG A 93 -22.11 -9.42 11.48
N PHE A 94 -21.26 -8.98 12.40
CA PHE A 94 -20.92 -9.68 13.64
C PHE A 94 -21.35 -8.89 14.90
N ALA A 95 -22.46 -8.17 14.81
CA ALA A 95 -22.93 -7.27 15.88
C ALA A 95 -23.07 -7.98 17.24
N GLU A 96 -23.71 -9.15 17.25
CA GLU A 96 -23.96 -9.94 18.48
C GLU A 96 -22.65 -10.41 19.13
N HIS A 97 -21.74 -10.96 18.33
CA HIS A 97 -20.41 -11.37 18.79
C HIS A 97 -19.63 -10.19 19.38
N LEU A 98 -19.59 -9.05 18.68
CA LEU A 98 -18.83 -7.88 19.12
C LEU A 98 -19.45 -7.19 20.34
N ALA A 99 -20.76 -7.31 20.55
CA ALA A 99 -21.43 -6.76 21.73
C ALA A 99 -20.94 -7.39 23.04
N THR A 100 -20.41 -8.62 22.99
CA THR A 100 -19.77 -9.27 24.16
C THR A 100 -18.45 -8.60 24.57
N PHE A 101 -17.80 -7.86 23.66
CA PHE A 101 -16.52 -7.18 23.91
C PHE A 101 -16.64 -5.66 24.04
N TYR A 102 -17.56 -5.03 23.30
CA TYR A 102 -17.67 -3.58 23.20
C TYR A 102 -19.11 -3.08 23.43
N LYS A 103 -19.27 -2.16 24.40
CA LYS A 103 -20.56 -1.44 24.63
C LYS A 103 -20.81 -0.28 23.65
N LYS A 104 -19.77 0.14 22.93
CA LYS A 104 -19.80 1.25 21.95
C LYS A 104 -19.43 0.68 20.58
N PRO A 105 -19.78 1.37 19.46
CA PRO A 105 -19.46 0.91 18.10
C PRO A 105 -17.96 1.07 17.76
N LEU A 106 -17.11 0.38 18.50
CA LEU A 106 -15.65 0.36 18.35
C LEU A 106 -15.23 -0.94 17.66
N PHE A 107 -14.09 -0.91 16.98
CA PHE A 107 -13.53 -2.12 16.39
C PHE A 107 -12.00 -2.05 16.31
N TRP A 108 -11.46 -1.15 15.49
CA TRP A 108 -10.01 -0.97 15.39
C TRP A 108 -9.46 0.02 16.44
N HIS A 109 -8.21 -0.17 16.82
CA HIS A 109 -7.41 0.84 17.51
C HIS A 109 -7.17 2.06 16.59
N ARG A 110 -6.87 3.24 17.15
CA ARG A 110 -6.65 4.46 16.34
C ARG A 110 -5.36 4.38 15.53
N ALA A 111 -4.28 3.96 16.18
CA ALA A 111 -2.99 3.73 15.52
C ALA A 111 -3.06 2.55 14.53
N TYR A 112 -2.10 2.52 13.61
CA TYR A 112 -1.85 1.45 12.67
C TYR A 112 -0.35 1.42 12.40
N PHE A 113 0.15 0.30 11.88
CA PHE A 113 1.49 0.22 11.33
C PHE A 113 1.41 0.18 9.81
N VAL A 114 2.38 0.84 9.17
CA VAL A 114 2.64 0.70 7.74
C VAL A 114 4.15 0.67 7.52
N GLY A 115 4.62 -0.33 6.79
CA GLY A 115 6.02 -0.47 6.39
C GLY A 115 6.11 -0.83 4.91
N SER A 116 7.11 -0.31 4.21
CA SER A 116 7.38 -0.72 2.84
C SER A 116 8.03 -2.11 2.81
N VAL A 117 7.64 -2.93 1.83
CA VAL A 117 8.17 -4.28 1.61
C VAL A 117 8.64 -4.35 0.17
N GLY A 118 9.90 -4.69 -0.06
CA GLY A 118 10.43 -4.79 -1.42
C GLY A 118 11.91 -4.44 -1.49
N GLY A 119 12.69 -5.41 -1.99
CA GLY A 119 14.14 -5.33 -2.10
C GLY A 119 14.60 -4.66 -3.39
N ALA A 120 14.41 -3.35 -3.51
CA ALA A 120 15.54 -2.61 -4.06
C ALA A 120 16.52 -2.47 -2.88
N THR A 121 17.55 -3.32 -2.83
CA THR A 121 18.64 -3.04 -1.89
C THR A 121 19.16 -1.63 -2.21
N LEU A 122 19.79 -0.98 -1.23
CA LEU A 122 20.39 0.33 -1.47
C LEU A 122 21.31 0.28 -2.72
N GLU A 123 21.95 -0.86 -2.98
CA GLU A 123 22.73 -1.09 -4.19
C GLU A 123 21.89 -1.15 -5.47
N THR A 124 20.73 -1.81 -5.49
CA THR A 124 19.83 -1.80 -6.66
C THR A 124 19.32 -0.39 -6.97
N VAL A 125 19.02 0.41 -5.94
CA VAL A 125 18.64 1.82 -6.12
C VAL A 125 19.83 2.62 -6.65
N ARG A 126 21.03 2.44 -6.09
CA ARG A 126 22.26 3.10 -6.58
C ARG A 126 22.56 2.73 -8.02
N ALA A 127 22.50 1.45 -8.38
CA ALA A 127 22.72 0.99 -9.75
C ALA A 127 21.68 1.57 -10.72
N TYR A 128 20.41 1.72 -10.31
CA TYR A 128 19.40 2.41 -11.10
C TYR A 128 19.73 3.90 -11.28
N VAL A 129 20.15 4.59 -10.21
CA VAL A 129 20.57 6.00 -10.25
C VAL A 129 21.80 6.19 -11.16
N ASP A 130 22.79 5.31 -11.06
CA ASP A 130 24.00 5.35 -11.88
C ASP A 130 23.69 5.05 -13.36
N ALA A 131 22.78 4.10 -13.63
CA ALA A 131 22.32 3.78 -14.98
C ALA A 131 21.45 4.89 -15.60
N GLN A 132 20.71 5.67 -14.80
CA GLN A 132 19.99 6.87 -15.26
C GLN A 132 20.94 8.01 -15.65
N GLY A 133 22.21 7.94 -15.24
CA GLY A 133 23.22 8.97 -15.49
C GLY A 133 23.73 9.08 -16.93
N THR A 134 23.36 8.21 -17.87
CA THR A 134 24.03 8.17 -19.18
C THR A 134 23.07 7.98 -20.36
N GLU A 135 22.67 9.12 -20.93
CA GLU A 135 22.59 9.43 -22.38
C GLU A 135 21.67 10.63 -22.62
N GLU A 136 20.56 10.75 -21.88
CA GLU A 136 19.59 11.84 -22.10
C GLU A 136 20.10 13.21 -21.61
N HIS A 137 20.79 13.24 -20.46
CA HIS A 137 21.46 14.44 -19.96
C HIS A 137 22.61 14.88 -20.88
N ALA A 138 23.36 13.93 -21.45
CA ALA A 138 24.39 14.21 -22.43
C ALA A 138 23.81 14.75 -23.75
N ARG A 139 22.70 14.18 -24.25
CA ARG A 139 22.01 14.68 -25.45
C ARG A 139 21.43 16.08 -25.27
N LYS A 140 20.82 16.39 -24.12
CA LYS A 140 20.30 17.74 -23.80
C LYS A 140 21.43 18.76 -23.61
N ALA A 141 22.55 18.38 -22.99
CA ALA A 141 23.72 19.25 -22.86
C ALA A 141 24.37 19.55 -24.22
N VAL A 142 24.58 18.53 -25.06
CA VAL A 142 25.16 18.69 -26.40
C VAL A 142 24.24 19.50 -27.33
N ALA A 143 22.93 19.30 -27.28
CA ALA A 143 21.96 20.08 -28.05
C ALA A 143 21.94 21.56 -27.64
N LYS A 144 22.06 21.85 -26.34
CA LYS A 144 22.10 23.23 -25.81
C LYS A 144 23.39 23.96 -26.18
N THR A 145 24.51 23.25 -26.26
CA THR A 145 25.80 23.79 -26.71
C THR A 145 25.81 24.06 -28.22
N LYS A 146 25.25 23.15 -29.04
CA LYS A 146 25.11 23.34 -30.51
C LYS A 146 24.17 24.50 -30.88
N ALA A 147 23.13 24.75 -30.08
CA ALA A 147 22.21 25.86 -30.31
C ALA A 147 22.82 27.24 -30.00
N LYS A 148 23.82 27.32 -29.10
CA LYS A 148 24.54 28.56 -28.78
C LYS A 148 25.70 28.88 -29.74
N SER A 149 26.18 27.90 -30.51
CA SER A 149 27.30 28.09 -31.44
C SER A 149 26.87 28.35 -32.90
N LYS A 150 25.57 28.39 -33.20
CA LYS A 150 25.08 28.74 -34.53
C LYS A 150 25.06 30.27 -34.66
N PRO A 151 25.82 30.88 -35.59
CA PRO A 151 25.80 32.33 -35.76
C PRO A 151 24.40 32.79 -36.16
N PRO A 152 23.92 33.95 -35.68
CA PRO A 152 22.70 34.55 -36.21
C PRO A 152 22.92 34.84 -37.70
N ALA A 153 21.89 34.52 -38.50
CA ALA A 153 21.83 34.85 -39.92
C ALA A 153 21.64 36.37 -40.12
#